data_AF-A0A1L9RYQ9-F1
#
_entry.id   AF-A0A1L9RYQ9-F1
#
_cell.length_a   1.000
_cell.length_b   1.000
_cell.length_c   1.000
_cell.angle_alpha   90.00
_cell.angle_beta   90.00
_cell.angle_gamma   90.00
#
_symmetry.space_group_name_H-M   'P 1'
#
loop_
_entity.id
_entity.type
_entity.pdbx_description
1 polymer ?
#
loop_
_entity_poly.entity_id
_entity_poly.type
_entity_poly.pdbx_seq_one_letter_code
_entity_poly.pdbx_strand_id
1 'polypeptide(L)'
;MDPLLDFFTRHVISAYTTGDRTRTGPKPNKTTTTADDYEENDFHFGITDNLLSLISRIATLHALPRPESGLTPATTISAALAIWHDLQNWRPPTMIPSREFDAIYGAYSSALFIWLYLLIHPDNVTDEKVQKMVREGMGDLDAVRGEGLGYLLIPLFIHGLAAVEEGDRGVVEEGFKRVERVAGLAEVRRYRDVVRASWRSYARGFKRSWDVGYGAG
;
A
#
# COMPACT_ATOMS: atom_id res chain seq x y z
N MET A 1 -6.95 0.06 -16.20
CA MET A 1 -6.11 0.49 -15.07
C MET A 1 -6.49 -0.39 -13.88
N ASP A 2 -5.52 -0.91 -13.13
CA ASP A 2 -5.79 -1.74 -11.94
C ASP A 2 -6.71 -0.98 -10.96
N PRO A 3 -7.84 -1.54 -10.50
CA PRO A 3 -8.75 -0.88 -9.56
C PRO A 3 -8.05 -0.34 -8.30
N LEU A 4 -6.99 -1.00 -7.85
CA LEU A 4 -6.18 -0.63 -6.68
C LEU A 4 -5.27 0.56 -6.98
N LEU A 5 -4.68 0.61 -8.18
CA LEU A 5 -3.89 1.76 -8.65
C LEU A 5 -4.79 2.97 -8.93
N ASP A 6 -5.98 2.74 -9.49
CA ASP A 6 -7.00 3.76 -9.70
C ASP A 6 -7.52 4.32 -8.37
N PHE A 7 -7.78 3.47 -7.37
CA PHE A 7 -8.11 3.93 -6.02
C PHE A 7 -6.97 4.77 -5.41
N PHE A 8 -5.73 4.29 -5.48
CA PHE A 8 -4.56 5.01 -4.93
C PHE A 8 -4.39 6.38 -5.60
N THR A 9 -4.52 6.44 -6.92
CA THR A 9 -4.43 7.70 -7.66
C THR A 9 -5.58 8.64 -7.30
N ARG A 10 -6.82 8.11 -7.16
CA ARG A 10 -8.00 8.92 -6.83
C ARG A 10 -8.06 9.39 -5.38
N HIS A 11 -7.52 8.63 -4.42
CA HIS A 11 -7.71 8.93 -2.99
C HIS A 11 -6.44 9.34 -2.27
N VAL A 12 -5.30 8.72 -2.58
CA VAL A 12 -4.03 9.05 -1.95
C VAL A 12 -3.38 10.25 -2.64
N ILE A 13 -3.47 10.34 -3.96
CA ILE A 13 -2.89 11.45 -4.72
C ILE A 13 -3.87 12.65 -4.83
N SER A 14 -5.15 12.41 -5.12
CA SER A 14 -6.11 13.52 -5.31
C SER A 14 -6.52 14.23 -4.01
N ALA A 15 -6.54 13.55 -2.86
CA ALA A 15 -6.93 14.18 -1.59
C ALA A 15 -5.98 15.32 -1.18
N TYR A 16 -4.70 15.23 -1.57
CA TYR A 16 -3.70 16.25 -1.28
C TYR A 16 -3.67 17.38 -2.33
N THR A 17 -3.93 17.09 -3.60
CA THR A 17 -4.02 18.14 -4.64
C THR A 17 -5.30 18.96 -4.57
N THR A 18 -6.34 18.48 -3.88
CA THR A 18 -7.63 19.18 -3.72
C THR A 18 -7.72 19.96 -2.39
N GLY A 19 -6.79 19.76 -1.46
CA GLY A 19 -6.72 20.45 -0.17
C GLY A 19 -6.35 21.94 -0.27
N ASP A 20 -5.87 22.41 -1.43
CA ASP A 20 -5.32 23.76 -1.59
C ASP A 20 -6.26 24.76 -2.32
N ARG A 21 -7.57 24.49 -2.38
CA ARG A 21 -8.52 25.40 -3.08
C ARG A 21 -9.66 26.00 -2.27
N THR A 22 -9.75 25.74 -0.97
CA THR A 22 -10.81 26.31 -0.12
C THR A 22 -10.26 27.09 1.08
N ARG A 23 -9.35 28.04 0.82
CA ARG A 23 -9.08 29.15 1.74
C ARG A 23 -9.46 30.50 1.13
N THR A 24 -10.72 30.65 0.73
CA THR A 24 -11.32 31.97 0.45
C THR A 24 -11.93 32.55 1.74
N GLY A 25 -11.06 32.89 2.69
CA GLY A 25 -11.39 33.81 3.79
C GLY A 25 -10.97 35.25 3.41
N PRO A 26 -11.68 36.30 3.86
CA PRO A 26 -11.41 37.66 3.42
C PRO A 26 -10.06 38.17 3.92
N LYS A 27 -9.27 38.75 3.01
CA LYS A 27 -7.98 39.39 3.29
C LYS A 27 -8.10 40.50 4.34
N PRO A 28 -7.30 40.50 5.42
CA PRO A 28 -6.93 41.72 6.10
C PRO A 28 -5.69 42.34 5.44
N ASN A 29 -5.66 43.67 5.46
CA ASN A 29 -4.75 44.54 4.73
C ASN A 29 -3.51 44.88 5.58
N LYS A 30 -2.32 44.93 4.94
CA LYS A 30 -1.04 45.59 5.34
C LYS A 30 -0.33 44.96 6.58
N THR A 31 0.98 44.85 6.72
CA THR A 31 2.17 45.54 6.17
C THR A 31 3.41 44.67 6.51
N THR A 32 4.48 44.87 5.75
CA THR A 32 5.90 44.59 6.09
C THR A 32 6.47 43.21 5.76
N THR A 33 7.25 43.19 4.69
CA THR A 33 8.24 42.19 4.30
C THR A 33 9.29 41.98 5.40
N THR A 34 9.39 40.75 5.90
CA THR A 34 10.67 40.12 6.26
C THR A 34 10.72 38.79 5.53
N ALA A 35 11.75 38.65 4.70
CA ALA A 35 12.02 37.49 3.88
C ALA A 35 12.40 36.29 4.74
N ASP A 36 11.39 35.52 5.13
CA ASP A 36 11.49 34.09 5.39
C ASP A 36 10.39 33.47 4.54
N ASP A 37 10.63 33.39 3.23
CA ASP A 37 9.79 32.60 2.34
C ASP A 37 10.00 31.14 2.76
N TYR A 38 9.10 30.65 3.60
CA TYR A 38 8.89 29.23 3.83
C TYR A 38 8.77 28.59 2.44
N GLU A 39 9.79 27.84 2.01
CA GLU A 39 9.59 26.84 0.99
C GLU A 39 8.50 25.91 1.52
N GLU A 40 7.28 26.14 1.06
CA GLU A 40 6.16 25.26 1.25
C GLU A 40 6.60 23.90 0.72
N ASN A 41 6.95 23.01 1.65
CA ASN A 41 7.58 21.73 1.36
C ASN A 41 6.64 20.97 0.42
N ASP A 42 6.97 20.92 -0.88
CA ASP A 42 6.17 20.31 -1.97
C ASP A 42 6.17 18.78 -1.88
N PHE A 43 6.24 18.23 -0.67
CA PHE A 43 6.26 16.80 -0.42
C PHE A 43 4.86 16.21 -0.60
N HIS A 44 4.74 15.40 -1.65
CA HIS A 44 3.54 14.66 -1.98
C HIS A 44 3.83 13.16 -1.81
N PHE A 45 3.42 12.61 -0.66
CA PHE A 45 3.52 11.17 -0.37
C PHE A 45 2.95 10.35 -1.54
N GLY A 46 3.68 9.33 -2.00
CA GLY A 46 3.31 8.60 -3.21
C GLY A 46 4.01 9.09 -4.47
N ILE A 47 4.14 10.40 -4.67
CA ILE A 47 4.64 11.00 -5.91
C ILE A 47 6.11 11.35 -5.77
N THR A 48 6.44 12.22 -4.80
CA THR A 48 7.80 12.74 -4.63
C THR A 48 8.75 11.73 -4.02
N ASP A 49 8.21 10.65 -3.43
CA ASP A 49 8.98 9.60 -2.79
C ASP A 49 9.11 8.33 -3.64
N ASN A 50 8.67 8.30 -4.90
CA ASN A 50 8.77 7.14 -5.81
C ASN A 50 7.86 5.93 -5.44
N LEU A 51 6.98 6.04 -4.45
CA LEU A 51 6.10 4.93 -4.05
C LEU A 51 5.10 4.54 -5.17
N LEU A 52 4.49 5.51 -5.84
CA LEU A 52 3.58 5.27 -6.97
C LEU A 52 4.27 4.49 -8.11
N SER A 53 5.53 4.82 -8.37
CA SER A 53 6.36 4.14 -9.38
C SER A 53 6.61 2.69 -9.00
N LEU A 54 6.98 2.42 -7.73
CA LEU A 54 7.13 1.07 -7.21
C LEU A 54 5.83 0.26 -7.34
N ILE A 55 4.71 0.80 -6.87
CA ILE A 55 3.38 0.15 -6.98
C ILE A 55 3.04 -0.14 -8.44
N SER A 56 3.23 0.83 -9.33
CA SER A 56 2.89 0.68 -10.76
C SER A 56 3.73 -0.40 -11.45
N ARG A 57 5.02 -0.50 -11.11
CA ARG A 57 5.92 -1.54 -11.63
C ARG A 57 5.52 -2.92 -11.13
N ILE A 58 5.15 -3.05 -9.85
CA ILE A 58 4.69 -4.32 -9.28
C ILE A 58 3.35 -4.74 -9.90
N ALA A 59 2.39 -3.82 -10.02
CA ALA A 59 1.11 -4.09 -10.65
C ALA A 59 1.27 -4.52 -12.12
N THR A 60 2.16 -3.86 -12.86
CA THR A 60 2.50 -4.25 -14.25
C THR A 60 3.07 -5.67 -14.29
N LEU A 61 3.94 -6.03 -13.34
CA LEU A 61 4.51 -7.36 -13.23
C LEU A 61 3.44 -8.42 -12.89
N HIS A 62 2.51 -8.09 -11.99
CA HIS A 62 1.39 -8.95 -11.60
C HIS A 62 0.43 -9.22 -12.75
N ALA A 63 0.19 -8.22 -13.60
CA ALA A 63 -0.68 -8.33 -14.76
C ALA A 63 -0.08 -9.15 -15.92
N LEU A 64 1.19 -9.55 -15.85
CA LEU A 64 1.79 -10.36 -16.90
C LEU A 64 1.14 -11.76 -16.96
N PRO A 65 0.90 -12.32 -18.17
CA PRO A 65 0.39 -13.67 -18.31
C PRO A 65 1.32 -14.67 -17.62
N ARG A 66 0.75 -15.57 -16.82
CA ARG A 66 1.51 -16.68 -16.23
C ARG A 66 1.73 -17.75 -17.30
N PRO A 67 2.96 -18.23 -17.48
CA PRO A 67 3.23 -19.31 -18.42
C PRO A 67 2.59 -20.62 -17.95
N GLU A 68 2.13 -21.43 -18.91
CA GLU A 68 1.51 -22.75 -18.65
C GLU A 68 2.44 -23.72 -17.91
N SER A 69 3.76 -23.54 -18.06
CA SER A 69 4.78 -24.32 -17.35
C SER A 69 4.74 -24.15 -15.83
N GLY A 70 4.03 -23.14 -15.33
CA GLY A 70 3.96 -22.81 -13.90
C GLY A 70 5.24 -22.19 -13.35
N LEU A 71 6.31 -22.09 -14.15
CA LEU A 71 7.59 -21.50 -13.77
C LEU A 71 7.62 -20.00 -14.06
N THR A 72 8.02 -19.21 -13.08
CA THR A 72 8.19 -17.76 -13.25
C THR A 72 9.29 -17.47 -14.28
N PRO A 73 9.01 -16.71 -15.37
CA PRO A 73 10.00 -16.38 -16.38
C PRO A 73 11.22 -15.64 -15.80
N ALA A 74 12.41 -15.89 -16.35
CA ALA A 74 13.63 -15.21 -15.91
C ALA A 74 13.54 -13.69 -16.03
N THR A 75 12.82 -13.18 -17.04
CA THR A 75 12.53 -11.74 -17.21
C THR A 75 11.70 -11.18 -16.07
N THR A 76 10.69 -11.92 -15.59
CA THR A 76 9.88 -11.56 -14.43
C THR A 76 10.71 -11.53 -13.16
N ILE A 77 11.59 -12.51 -12.97
CA ILE A 77 12.51 -12.57 -11.81
C ILE A 77 13.46 -11.36 -11.84
N SER A 78 14.10 -11.07 -12.98
CA SER A 78 15.01 -9.93 -13.11
C SER A 78 14.31 -8.59 -12.86
N ALA A 79 13.08 -8.43 -13.37
CA ALA A 79 12.28 -7.23 -13.12
C ALA A 79 11.91 -7.09 -11.63
N ALA A 80 11.51 -8.18 -10.98
CA ALA A 80 11.19 -8.20 -9.56
C ALA A 80 12.42 -7.85 -8.70
N LEU A 81 13.61 -8.36 -9.04
CA LEU A 81 14.87 -8.04 -8.35
C LEU A 81 15.26 -6.56 -8.49
N ALA A 82 15.01 -5.94 -9.64
CA ALA A 82 15.24 -4.51 -9.83
C ALA A 82 14.30 -3.67 -8.94
N ILE A 83 13.00 -4.02 -8.88
CA ILE A 83 12.05 -3.35 -8.00
C ILE A 83 12.44 -3.56 -6.53
N TRP A 84 12.84 -4.78 -6.18
CA TRP A 84 13.29 -5.13 -4.84
C TRP A 84 14.48 -4.28 -4.39
N HIS A 85 15.48 -4.10 -5.26
CA HIS A 85 16.62 -3.22 -4.98
C HIS A 85 16.18 -1.77 -4.71
N ASP A 86 15.25 -1.25 -5.50
CA ASP A 86 14.75 0.12 -5.31
C ASP A 86 13.94 0.25 -4.01
N LEU A 87 13.13 -0.77 -3.67
CA LEU A 87 12.39 -0.83 -2.41
C LEU A 87 13.32 -0.84 -1.18
N GLN A 88 14.46 -1.53 -1.25
CA GLN A 88 15.45 -1.54 -0.17
C GLN A 88 16.05 -0.15 0.10
N ASN A 89 16.11 0.70 -0.92
CA ASN A 89 16.63 2.07 -0.83
C ASN A 89 15.52 3.11 -0.60
N TRP A 90 14.25 2.71 -0.66
CA TRP A 90 13.11 3.60 -0.43
C TRP A 90 12.95 3.93 1.05
N ARG A 91 13.05 5.21 1.41
CA ARG A 91 13.02 5.72 2.78
C ARG A 91 12.30 7.07 2.85
N PRO A 92 11.71 7.42 4.01
CA PRO A 92 11.12 8.73 4.21
C PRO A 92 12.17 9.85 4.01
N PRO A 93 11.80 11.00 3.43
CA PRO A 93 12.69 12.15 3.38
C PRO A 93 13.10 12.59 4.78
N THR A 94 14.37 12.94 4.95
CA THR A 94 14.92 13.38 6.24
C THR A 94 14.25 14.63 6.80
N MET A 95 13.59 15.41 5.95
CA MET A 95 12.95 16.68 6.30
C MET A 95 11.57 16.52 6.95
N ILE A 96 10.99 15.31 6.99
CA ILE A 96 9.69 15.04 7.62
C ILE A 96 9.85 13.97 8.72
N PRO A 97 10.49 14.30 9.85
CA PRO A 97 10.62 13.38 10.96
C PRO A 97 9.27 13.25 11.70
N SER A 98 8.55 12.18 11.42
CA SER A 98 7.36 11.80 12.18
C SER A 98 7.32 10.28 12.33
N ARG A 99 7.13 9.83 13.57
CA ARG A 99 6.91 8.41 13.90
C ARG A 99 5.73 7.81 13.13
N GLU A 100 4.75 8.64 12.75
CA GLU A 100 3.62 8.22 11.94
C GLU A 100 4.03 7.94 10.49
N PHE A 101 4.87 8.79 9.89
CA PHE A 101 5.42 8.53 8.57
C PHE A 101 6.33 7.30 8.59
N ASP A 102 7.17 7.12 9.61
CA ASP A 102 7.99 5.90 9.74
C ASP A 102 7.12 4.63 9.70
N ALA A 103 5.99 4.63 10.40
CA ALA A 103 5.03 3.53 10.37
C ALA A 103 4.36 3.36 8.99
N ILE A 104 3.97 4.46 8.32
CA ILE A 104 3.40 4.37 6.97
C ILE A 104 4.42 3.76 5.99
N TYR A 105 5.67 4.24 6.01
CA TYR A 105 6.74 3.70 5.17
C TYR A 105 7.01 2.23 5.50
N GLY A 106 7.08 1.85 6.77
CA GLY A 106 7.24 0.45 7.19
C GLY A 106 6.10 -0.46 6.71
N ALA A 107 4.85 0.00 6.83
CA ALA A 107 3.67 -0.71 6.35
C ALA A 107 3.71 -0.94 4.83
N TYR A 108 4.15 0.07 4.06
CA TYR A 108 4.33 -0.05 2.61
C TYR A 108 5.53 -0.93 2.25
N SER A 109 6.68 -0.78 2.91
CA SER A 109 7.86 -1.60 2.64
C SER A 109 7.58 -3.09 2.81
N SER A 110 6.93 -3.46 3.92
CA SER A 110 6.53 -4.84 4.21
C SER A 110 5.43 -5.33 3.24
N ALA A 111 4.46 -4.51 2.88
CA ALA A 111 3.43 -4.87 1.91
C ALA A 111 4.02 -5.12 0.52
N LEU A 112 4.85 -4.20 0.01
CA LEU A 112 5.45 -4.32 -1.31
C LEU A 112 6.44 -5.49 -1.39
N PHE A 113 7.14 -5.81 -0.28
CA PHE A 113 7.89 -7.06 -0.16
C PHE A 113 7.00 -8.25 -0.44
N ILE A 114 5.90 -8.37 0.30
CA ILE A 114 5.00 -9.52 0.24
C ILE A 114 4.49 -9.70 -1.17
N TRP A 115 4.03 -8.61 -1.80
CA TRP A 115 3.51 -8.65 -3.15
C TRP A 115 4.56 -9.15 -4.14
N LEU A 116 5.77 -8.57 -4.13
CA LEU A 116 6.87 -8.99 -5.00
C LEU A 116 7.27 -10.46 -4.77
N TYR A 117 7.38 -10.88 -3.50
CA TYR A 117 7.77 -12.23 -3.16
C TYR A 117 6.78 -13.25 -3.72
N LEU A 118 5.49 -13.00 -3.55
CA LEU A 118 4.43 -13.90 -4.01
C LEU A 118 4.26 -13.88 -5.53
N LEU A 119 4.66 -12.82 -6.23
CA LEU A 119 4.77 -12.88 -7.70
C LEU A 119 5.82 -13.88 -8.17
N ILE A 120 6.95 -13.96 -7.46
CA ILE A 120 8.03 -14.92 -7.79
C ILE A 120 7.68 -16.33 -7.29
N HIS A 121 7.10 -16.43 -6.09
CA HIS A 121 6.82 -17.68 -5.37
C HIS A 121 5.32 -17.79 -5.03
N PRO A 122 4.45 -18.01 -6.03
CA PRO A 122 3.00 -17.83 -5.85
C PRO A 122 2.32 -18.84 -4.93
N ASP A 123 2.91 -20.00 -4.71
CA ASP A 123 2.34 -21.03 -3.85
C ASP A 123 2.81 -20.93 -2.38
N ASN A 124 3.62 -19.91 -2.05
CA ASN A 124 4.36 -19.82 -0.80
C ASN A 124 3.84 -18.70 0.12
N VAL A 125 2.53 -18.51 0.21
CA VAL A 125 1.95 -17.53 1.15
C VAL A 125 2.31 -17.83 2.61
N THR A 126 2.54 -19.09 2.96
CA THR A 126 2.96 -19.52 4.31
C THR A 126 4.47 -19.45 4.55
N ASP A 127 5.24 -18.90 3.61
CA ASP A 127 6.68 -18.76 3.77
C ASP A 127 7.01 -17.89 5.00
N GLU A 128 8.02 -18.30 5.76
CA GLU A 128 8.42 -17.61 6.98
C GLU A 128 8.76 -16.13 6.73
N LYS A 129 9.38 -15.81 5.58
CA LYS A 129 9.69 -14.42 5.22
C LYS A 129 8.43 -13.61 5.00
N VAL A 130 7.44 -14.18 4.31
CA VAL A 130 6.14 -13.54 4.07
C VAL A 130 5.44 -13.30 5.41
N GLN A 131 5.33 -14.33 6.24
CA GLN A 131 4.63 -14.22 7.52
C GLN A 131 5.36 -13.31 8.52
N LYS A 132 6.70 -13.24 8.45
CA LYS A 132 7.47 -12.23 9.20
C LYS A 132 7.09 -10.81 8.77
N MET A 133 7.06 -10.54 7.47
CA MET A 133 6.67 -9.22 6.95
C MET A 133 5.21 -8.88 7.28
N VAL A 134 4.31 -9.86 7.28
CA VAL A 134 2.92 -9.68 7.72
C VAL A 134 2.89 -9.15 9.16
N ARG A 135 3.55 -9.85 10.09
CA ARG A 135 3.58 -9.46 11.51
C ARG A 135 4.25 -8.11 11.76
N GLU A 136 5.37 -7.82 11.08
CA GLU A 136 6.02 -6.51 11.16
C GLU A 136 5.08 -5.41 10.66
N GLY A 137 4.44 -5.63 9.51
CA GLY A 137 3.45 -4.71 8.96
C GLY A 137 2.23 -4.48 9.86
N MET A 138 1.79 -5.48 10.64
CA MET A 138 0.71 -5.29 11.61
C MET A 138 1.06 -4.25 12.68
N GLY A 139 2.31 -4.25 13.17
CA GLY A 139 2.78 -3.26 14.13
C GLY A 139 2.75 -1.84 13.56
N ASP A 140 3.18 -1.69 12.31
CA ASP A 140 3.16 -0.42 11.60
C ASP A 140 1.73 0.07 11.31
N LEU A 141 0.85 -0.82 10.82
CA LEU A 141 -0.57 -0.55 10.59
C LEU A 141 -1.29 -0.11 11.87
N ASP A 142 -0.95 -0.74 13.01
CA ASP A 142 -1.49 -0.36 14.31
C ASP A 142 -0.78 0.86 14.93
N ALA A 143 0.25 1.44 14.33
CA ALA A 143 0.88 2.66 14.84
C ALA A 143 0.29 3.96 14.26
N VAL A 144 -0.14 3.94 13.00
CA VAL A 144 -0.68 5.12 12.28
C VAL A 144 -2.02 5.57 12.85
N ARG A 145 -2.34 6.86 12.93
CA ARG A 145 -3.63 7.37 13.47
C ARG A 145 -4.16 8.49 12.57
N GLY A 146 -5.21 9.19 13.01
CA GLY A 146 -5.70 10.43 12.39
C GLY A 146 -5.83 10.40 10.86
N GLU A 147 -5.27 11.41 10.20
CA GLU A 147 -5.26 11.58 8.75
C GLU A 147 -4.39 10.52 8.04
N GLY A 148 -3.37 9.99 8.72
CA GLY A 148 -2.48 8.96 8.19
C GLY A 148 -3.20 7.67 7.79
N LEU A 149 -4.38 7.41 8.37
CA LEU A 149 -5.23 6.28 8.03
C LEU A 149 -5.63 6.25 6.55
N GLY A 150 -5.73 7.41 5.87
CA GLY A 150 -6.07 7.48 4.45
C GLY A 150 -5.06 6.77 3.54
N TYR A 151 -3.81 6.61 4.01
CA TYR A 151 -2.73 5.96 3.26
C TYR A 151 -2.68 4.45 3.42
N LEU A 152 -3.46 3.86 4.35
CA LEU A 152 -3.27 2.47 4.73
C LEU A 152 -4.00 1.45 3.87
N LEU A 153 -4.79 1.86 2.87
CA LEU A 153 -5.62 0.90 2.13
C LEU A 153 -4.79 -0.15 1.38
N ILE A 154 -3.73 0.26 0.67
CA ILE A 154 -2.88 -0.67 -0.06
C ILE A 154 -2.15 -1.62 0.92
N PRO A 155 -1.46 -1.12 1.96
CA PRO A 155 -0.83 -1.98 2.95
C PRO A 155 -1.82 -2.96 3.58
N LEU A 156 -3.00 -2.50 4.01
CA LEU A 156 -4.03 -3.37 4.60
C LEU A 156 -4.50 -4.46 3.64
N PHE A 157 -4.68 -4.10 2.36
CA PHE A 157 -5.09 -5.06 1.36
C PHE A 157 -4.06 -6.15 1.16
N ILE A 158 -2.79 -5.79 0.93
CA ILE A 158 -1.73 -6.76 0.65
C ILE A 158 -1.42 -7.61 1.88
N HIS A 159 -1.27 -6.99 3.06
CA HIS A 159 -1.10 -7.72 4.32
C HIS A 159 -2.29 -8.64 4.60
N GLY A 160 -3.50 -8.16 4.33
CA GLY A 160 -4.72 -8.95 4.41
C GLY A 160 -4.69 -10.19 3.52
N LEU A 161 -4.30 -10.06 2.26
CA LEU A 161 -4.21 -11.20 1.34
C LEU A 161 -3.19 -12.26 1.80
N ALA A 162 -2.15 -11.86 2.51
CA ALA A 162 -1.09 -12.74 3.00
C ALA A 162 -1.30 -13.23 4.45
N ALA A 163 -2.28 -12.70 5.19
CA ALA A 163 -2.56 -13.08 6.58
C ALA A 163 -3.20 -14.46 6.68
N VAL A 164 -2.41 -15.47 7.07
CA VAL A 164 -2.90 -16.85 7.25
C VAL A 164 -3.33 -17.15 8.68
N GLU A 165 -2.77 -16.46 9.68
CA GLU A 165 -3.06 -16.63 11.10
C GLU A 165 -4.25 -15.76 11.55
N GLU A 166 -5.07 -16.28 12.48
CA GLU A 166 -6.27 -15.58 12.94
C GLU A 166 -5.97 -14.26 13.65
N GLY A 167 -4.87 -14.18 14.40
CA GLY A 167 -4.44 -12.95 15.08
C GLY A 167 -4.18 -11.81 14.09
N ASP A 168 -3.41 -12.09 13.03
CA ASP A 168 -3.10 -11.12 11.97
C ASP A 168 -4.37 -10.67 11.23
N ARG A 169 -5.28 -11.60 10.96
CA ARG A 169 -6.59 -11.28 10.34
C ARG A 169 -7.41 -10.32 11.19
N GLY A 170 -7.37 -10.47 12.52
CA GLY A 170 -8.03 -9.57 13.46
C GLY A 170 -7.51 -8.13 13.36
N VAL A 171 -6.19 -7.95 13.24
CA VAL A 171 -5.56 -6.64 13.06
C VAL A 171 -5.98 -6.02 11.73
N VAL A 172 -5.95 -6.80 10.64
CA VAL A 172 -6.38 -6.36 9.31
C VAL A 172 -7.85 -5.92 9.32
N GLU A 173 -8.73 -6.70 9.94
CA GLU A 173 -10.15 -6.38 10.07
C GLU A 173 -10.38 -5.05 10.79
N GLU A 174 -9.68 -4.81 11.88
CA GLU A 174 -9.78 -3.54 12.60
C GLU A 174 -9.17 -2.39 11.81
N GLY A 175 -8.06 -2.61 11.13
CA GLY A 175 -7.45 -1.65 10.22
C GLY A 175 -8.41 -1.18 9.13
N PHE A 176 -9.10 -2.11 8.45
CA PHE A 176 -10.12 -1.74 7.47
C PHE A 176 -11.25 -0.91 8.09
N LYS A 177 -11.76 -1.25 9.28
CA LYS A 177 -12.78 -0.42 9.97
C LYS A 177 -12.26 0.98 10.33
N ARG A 178 -10.97 1.12 10.64
CA ARG A 178 -10.34 2.41 10.93
C ARG A 178 -10.26 3.26 9.67
N VAL A 179 -9.84 2.68 8.56
CA VAL A 179 -9.78 3.37 7.25
C VAL A 179 -11.19 3.71 6.73
N GLU A 180 -12.18 2.81 6.90
CA GLU A 180 -13.60 3.07 6.54
C GLU A 180 -14.18 4.31 7.23
N ARG A 181 -13.66 4.70 8.41
CA ARG A 181 -14.12 5.88 9.15
C ARG A 181 -13.60 7.20 8.58
N VAL A 182 -12.46 7.17 7.89
CA VAL A 182 -11.80 8.37 7.34
C VAL A 182 -11.88 8.45 5.81
N ALA A 183 -12.03 7.31 5.13
CA ALA A 183 -12.11 7.19 3.68
C ALA A 183 -13.52 6.78 3.24
N GLY A 184 -13.84 6.99 1.95
CA GLY A 184 -15.13 6.62 1.39
C GLY A 184 -15.51 5.15 1.63
N LEU A 185 -16.67 4.94 2.28
CA LEU A 185 -17.13 3.64 2.79
C LEU A 185 -17.26 2.52 1.76
N ALA A 186 -17.66 2.84 0.52
CA ALA A 186 -18.01 1.81 -0.46
C ALA A 186 -16.78 1.07 -1.01
N GLU A 187 -15.70 1.79 -1.28
CA GLU A 187 -14.50 1.19 -1.88
C GLU A 187 -13.72 0.37 -0.86
N VAL A 188 -13.55 0.88 0.36
CA VAL A 188 -12.83 0.17 1.42
C VAL A 188 -13.49 -1.17 1.76
N ARG A 189 -14.84 -1.22 1.79
CA ARG A 189 -15.60 -2.47 1.99
C ARG A 189 -15.32 -3.51 0.90
N ARG A 190 -15.22 -3.08 -0.36
CA ARG A 190 -14.93 -3.98 -1.49
C ARG A 190 -13.58 -4.69 -1.29
N TYR A 191 -12.54 -3.95 -0.91
CA TYR A 191 -11.21 -4.53 -0.65
C TYR A 191 -11.22 -5.48 0.54
N ARG A 192 -11.91 -5.10 1.62
CA ARG A 192 -12.10 -5.96 2.79
C ARG A 192 -12.80 -7.27 2.46
N ASP A 193 -13.84 -7.23 1.63
CA ASP A 193 -14.58 -8.43 1.22
C ASP A 193 -13.73 -9.36 0.35
N VAL A 194 -12.87 -8.82 -0.50
CA VAL A 194 -11.89 -9.58 -1.28
C VAL A 194 -10.88 -10.26 -0.35
N VAL A 195 -10.34 -9.55 0.64
CA VAL A 195 -9.43 -10.12 1.65
C VAL A 195 -10.09 -11.28 2.41
N ARG A 196 -11.33 -11.09 2.87
CA ARG A 196 -12.11 -12.16 3.52
C ARG A 196 -12.34 -13.36 2.59
N ALA A 197 -12.55 -13.12 1.30
CA ALA A 197 -12.70 -14.18 0.31
C ALA A 197 -11.39 -14.97 0.15
N SER A 198 -10.23 -14.28 0.11
CA SER A 198 -8.92 -14.93 0.13
C SER A 198 -8.77 -15.85 1.34
N TRP A 199 -9.12 -15.39 2.54
CA TRP A 199 -9.03 -16.23 3.75
C TRP A 199 -9.90 -17.49 3.68
N ARG A 200 -11.12 -17.37 3.14
CA ARG A 200 -12.00 -18.52 2.91
C ARG A 200 -11.42 -19.48 1.88
N SER A 201 -10.83 -18.97 0.80
CA SER A 201 -10.14 -19.79 -0.21
C SER A 201 -8.93 -20.51 0.40
N TYR A 202 -8.13 -19.81 1.19
CA TYR A 202 -6.99 -20.40 1.89
C TYR A 202 -7.44 -21.54 2.82
N ALA A 203 -8.50 -21.33 3.60
CA ALA A 203 -9.07 -22.35 4.49
C ALA A 203 -9.57 -23.60 3.75
N ARG A 204 -9.87 -23.49 2.44
CA ARG A 204 -10.24 -24.62 1.56
C ARG A 204 -9.04 -25.31 0.90
N GLY A 205 -7.81 -24.86 1.19
CA GLY A 205 -6.57 -25.44 0.66
C GLY A 205 -6.05 -24.79 -0.63
N PHE A 206 -6.63 -23.68 -1.09
CA PHE A 206 -6.12 -22.96 -2.27
C PHE A 206 -4.84 -22.18 -1.92
N LYS A 207 -3.69 -22.67 -2.39
CA LYS A 207 -2.36 -22.09 -2.10
C LYS A 207 -2.19 -20.65 -2.63
N ARG A 208 -2.84 -20.33 -3.75
CA ARG A 208 -2.80 -19.01 -4.40
C ARG A 208 -3.99 -18.13 -4.03
N SER A 209 -4.54 -18.30 -2.83
CA SER A 209 -5.70 -17.53 -2.36
C SER A 209 -5.49 -16.00 -2.38
N TRP A 210 -4.23 -15.57 -2.27
CA TRP A 210 -3.82 -14.17 -2.33
C TRP A 210 -3.91 -13.56 -3.73
N ASP A 211 -3.89 -14.35 -4.80
CA ASP A 211 -3.89 -13.88 -6.18
C ASP A 211 -5.32 -13.56 -6.67
N VAL A 212 -5.84 -12.41 -6.22
CA VAL A 212 -7.23 -12.01 -6.40
C VAL A 212 -7.49 -11.19 -7.68
N GLY A 213 -6.53 -11.12 -8.61
CA GLY A 213 -6.57 -10.22 -9.77
C GLY A 213 -6.87 -10.86 -11.12
N TYR A 214 -6.46 -12.11 -11.37
CA TYR A 214 -6.33 -12.61 -12.75
C TYR A 214 -6.58 -14.12 -12.94
N GLY A 215 -7.27 -14.78 -12.01
CA GLY A 215 -7.45 -16.25 -12.02
C GLY A 215 -8.83 -16.77 -11.65
N ALA A 216 -9.87 -15.93 -11.67
CA ALA A 216 -11.26 -16.36 -11.51
C ALA A 216 -12.06 -16.00 -12.77
N GLY A 217 -11.88 -16.83 -13.80
CA GLY A 217 -12.52 -16.77 -15.10
C GLY A 217 -11.97 -17.85 -16.00
#